data_AF-A0A4Q3YNY0-F1
#
_entry.id   AF-A0A4Q3YNY0-F1
#
_cell.length_a   1.000
_cell.length_b   1.000
_cell.length_c   1.000
_cell.angle_alpha   90.00
_cell.angle_beta   90.00
_cell.angle_gamma   90.00
#
_symmetry.space_group_name_H-M   'P 1'
#
loop_
_entity.id
_entity.type
_entity.pdbx_description
1 polymer ?
#
loop_
_entity_poly.entity_id
_entity_poly.type
_entity_poly.pdbx_seq_one_letter_code
_entity_poly.pdbx_strand_id
1 'polypeptide(L)'
;MRKVLYILGQLNDEDVEWMARTGRRIEARQASVLIHEGKATDDLFFVIGGEAVVKVSGVGEVARLGRGEVVGEMSLIDSAPPSA
;
A
#
# COMPACT_ATOMS: atom_id res chain seq x y z
N MET A 1 6.33 -6.98 9.03
CA MET A 1 7.75 -7.03 8.60
C MET A 1 7.89 -5.95 7.56
N ARG A 2 8.90 -5.06 7.63
CA ARG A 2 8.97 -3.90 6.73
C ARG A 2 9.14 -4.31 5.26
N LYS A 3 8.04 -4.54 4.55
CA LYS A 3 8.01 -4.93 3.13
C LYS A 3 8.79 -3.98 2.25
N VAL A 4 8.82 -2.69 2.62
CA VAL A 4 9.57 -1.65 1.90
C VAL A 4 11.05 -2.01 1.73
N LEU A 5 11.67 -2.72 2.67
CA LEU A 5 13.09 -3.11 2.55
C LEU A 5 13.30 -4.16 1.45
N TYR A 6 12.32 -5.03 1.23
CA TYR A 6 12.38 -6.03 0.16
C TYR A 6 12.12 -5.40 -1.19
N ILE A 7 11.13 -4.51 -1.30
CA ILE A 7 10.79 -3.85 -2.57
C ILE A 7 11.89 -2.86 -2.96
N LEU A 8 12.19 -1.88 -2.10
CA LEU A 8 13.17 -0.85 -2.42
C LEU A 8 14.60 -1.39 -2.49
N GLY A 9 14.89 -2.50 -1.80
CA GLY A 9 16.19 -3.16 -1.89
C GLY A 9 16.47 -3.83 -3.25
N GLN A 10 15.47 -3.97 -4.12
CA GLN A 10 15.66 -4.44 -5.50
C GLN A 10 15.79 -3.29 -6.51
N LEU A 11 15.62 -2.05 -6.06
CA LEU A 11 15.63 -0.86 -6.90
C LEU A 11 16.94 -0.11 -6.70
N ASN A 12 17.38 0.62 -7.73
CA ASN A 12 18.50 1.54 -7.58
C ASN A 12 18.05 2.90 -7.04
N ASP A 13 19.00 3.78 -6.71
CA ASP A 13 18.69 5.09 -6.13
C ASP A 13 17.85 5.97 -7.06
N GLU A 14 18.05 5.89 -8.38
CA GLU A 14 17.30 6.67 -9.38
C GLU A 14 15.84 6.25 -9.44
N ASP A 15 15.56 4.94 -9.34
CA ASP A 15 14.20 4.39 -9.29
C ASP A 15 13.45 4.90 -8.06
N VAL A 16 14.10 4.86 -6.89
CA VAL A 16 13.52 5.31 -5.62
C VAL A 16 13.27 6.82 -5.64
N GLU A 17 14.21 7.59 -6.21
CA GLU A 17 14.06 9.03 -6.35
C GLU A 17 12.93 9.38 -7.33
N TRP A 18 12.82 8.65 -8.45
CA TRP A 18 11.72 8.80 -9.39
C TRP A 18 10.37 8.50 -8.75
N MET A 19 10.26 7.44 -7.94
CA MET A 19 9.05 7.14 -7.18
C MET A 19 8.71 8.24 -6.18
N ALA A 20 9.69 8.80 -5.48
CA ALA A 20 9.47 9.89 -4.53
C ALA A 20 9.00 11.18 -5.22
N ARG A 21 9.48 11.47 -6.44
CA ARG A 21 9.06 12.64 -7.24
C ARG A 21 7.69 12.48 -7.87
N THR A 22 7.38 11.29 -8.39
CA THR A 22 6.15 11.03 -9.14
C THR A 22 4.99 10.60 -8.24
N GLY A 23 5.32 10.01 -7.09
CA GLY A 23 4.35 9.61 -6.09
C GLY A 23 3.64 10.81 -5.46
N ARG A 24 2.42 10.56 -5.00
CA ARG A 24 1.59 11.56 -4.31
C ARG A 24 1.52 11.25 -2.83
N ARG A 25 1.76 12.26 -1.99
CA ARG A 25 1.52 12.16 -0.54
C ARG A 25 0.03 12.32 -0.25
N ILE A 26 -0.53 11.35 0.47
CA ILE A 26 -1.95 11.34 0.87
C ILE A 26 -2.01 11.44 2.39
N GLU A 27 -2.67 12.48 2.89
CA GLU A 27 -3.02 12.60 4.30
C GLU A 27 -4.44 12.05 4.50
N ALA A 28 -4.52 10.81 4.98
CA ALA A 28 -5.77 10.15 5.30
C ALA A 28 -6.21 10.50 6.72
N ARG A 29 -7.47 10.92 6.88
CA ARG A 29 -8.11 11.02 8.20
C ARG A 29 -8.60 9.65 8.65
N GLN A 30 -8.90 9.51 9.94
CA GLN A 30 -9.52 8.30 10.46
C GLN A 30 -10.78 7.94 9.64
N ALA A 31 -10.93 6.65 9.32
CA ALA A 31 -11.98 6.09 8.46
C ALA A 31 -11.92 6.44 6.96
N SER A 32 -10.84 7.07 6.46
CA SER A 32 -10.61 7.17 5.02
C SER A 32 -10.29 5.79 4.44
N VAL A 33 -10.94 5.43 3.33
CA VAL A 33 -10.66 4.19 2.60
C VAL A 33 -9.67 4.50 1.49
N LEU A 34 -8.51 3.82 1.50
CA LEU A 34 -7.48 3.97 0.46
C LEU A 34 -7.68 2.97 -0.69
N ILE A 35 -8.04 1.74 -0.35
CA ILE A 35 -8.27 0.64 -1.28
C ILE A 35 -9.61 -0.01 -0.93
N HIS A 36 -10.39 -0.38 -1.94
CA HIS A 36 -11.63 -1.12 -1.77
C HIS A 36 -11.44 -2.57 -2.22
N GLU A 37 -11.78 -3.51 -1.34
CA GLU A 37 -11.84 -4.95 -1.67
C GLU A 37 -12.64 -5.18 -2.96
N GLY A 38 -12.09 -6.00 -3.87
CA GLY A 38 -12.74 -6.38 -5.13
C GLY A 38 -12.80 -5.29 -6.20
N LYS A 39 -12.36 -4.05 -5.91
CA LYS A 39 -12.29 -2.96 -6.88
C LYS A 39 -10.86 -2.78 -7.37
N ALA A 40 -10.64 -2.96 -8.67
CA ALA A 40 -9.33 -2.75 -9.28
C ALA A 40 -8.72 -1.39 -8.88
N THR A 41 -7.43 -1.42 -8.58
CA THR A 41 -6.61 -0.26 -8.24
C THR A 41 -5.29 -0.41 -8.95
N ASP A 42 -4.83 0.68 -9.57
CA ASP A 42 -3.51 0.75 -10.20
C ASP A 42 -2.48 1.45 -9.29
N ASP A 43 -2.92 1.82 -8.08
CA ASP A 43 -2.11 2.53 -7.09
C ASP A 43 -1.38 1.58 -6.13
N LEU A 44 -0.09 1.86 -5.92
CA LEU A 44 0.74 1.27 -4.88
C LEU A 44 0.90 2.25 -3.72
N PHE A 45 0.62 1.82 -2.49
CA PHE A 45 0.70 2.70 -1.32
C PHE A 45 1.78 2.26 -0.34
N PHE A 46 2.56 3.25 0.11
CA PHE A 46 3.55 3.10 1.16
C PHE A 46 3.06 3.77 2.44
N VAL A 47 3.03 3.04 3.54
CA VAL A 47 2.73 3.63 4.85
C VAL A 47 3.99 4.36 5.34
N ILE A 48 4.02 5.68 5.20
CA ILE A 48 5.17 6.53 5.58
C ILE A 48 5.03 7.15 6.98
N GLY A 49 3.83 7.12 7.57
CA GLY A 49 3.53 7.57 8.92
C GLY A 49 2.11 7.20 9.33
N GLY A 50 1.89 7.00 10.64
CA GLY A 50 0.62 6.49 11.17
C GLY A 50 0.43 4.99 10.94
N GLU A 51 -0.83 4.56 10.91
CA GLU A 51 -1.24 3.18 10.70
C GLU A 51 -2.39 3.10 9.69
N ALA A 52 -2.41 2.03 8.90
CA ALA A 52 -3.56 1.63 8.10
C ALA A 52 -4.14 0.33 8.65
N VAL A 53 -5.45 0.13 8.45
CA VAL A 53 -6.13 -1.10 8.86
C VAL A 53 -6.67 -1.79 7.62
N VAL A 54 -6.46 -3.09 7.52
CA VAL A 54 -6.99 -3.95 6.46
C VAL A 54 -8.23 -4.64 7.00
N LYS A 55 -9.35 -4.54 6.26
CA LYS A 55 -10.63 -5.12 6.65
C LYS A 55 -11.21 -5.92 5.49
N VAL A 56 -11.65 -7.13 5.80
CA VAL A 56 -12.32 -8.00 4.82
C VAL A 56 -13.80 -8.07 5.16
N SER A 57 -14.64 -7.97 4.13
CA SER A 57 -16.09 -8.06 4.27
C SER A 57 -16.51 -9.37 4.97
N GLY A 58 -17.34 -9.28 6.00
CA GLY A 58 -17.80 -10.44 6.78
C GLY A 58 -16.81 -10.99 7.81
N VAL A 59 -15.53 -10.58 7.79
CA VAL A 59 -14.50 -11.00 8.77
C VAL A 59 -14.18 -9.88 9.75
N GLY A 60 -14.08 -8.64 9.26
CA GLY A 60 -13.66 -7.48 10.06
C GLY A 60 -12.18 -7.16 9.88
N GLU A 61 -11.55 -6.60 10.91
CA GLU A 61 -10.12 -6.26 10.87
C GLU A 61 -9.26 -7.53 10.85
N VAL A 62 -8.45 -7.68 9.81
CA VAL A 62 -7.57 -8.85 9.61
C VAL A 62 -6.10 -8.52 9.76
N ALA A 63 -5.73 -7.25 9.56
CA ALA A 63 -4.36 -6.79 9.74
C ALA A 63 -4.29 -5.29 10.02
N ARG A 64 -3.18 -4.88 10.63
CA ARG A 64 -2.83 -3.48 10.89
C ARG A 64 -1.42 -3.24 10.38
N LEU A 65 -1.27 -2.19 9.60
CA LEU A 65 -0.08 -1.91 8.82
C LEU A 65 0.56 -0.62 9.32
N GLY A 66 1.78 -0.75 9.83
CA GLY A 66 2.56 0.37 10.31
C GLY A 66 3.51 0.92 9.25
N ARG A 67 4.34 1.87 9.67
CA ARG A 67 5.33 2.51 8.82
C ARG A 67 6.30 1.48 8.18
N GLY A 68 6.49 1.60 6.87
CA GLY A 68 7.32 0.71 6.06
C GLY A 68 6.61 -0.53 5.52
N GLU A 69 5.31 -0.66 5.77
CA GLU A 69 4.44 -1.61 5.08
C GLU A 69 3.97 -1.03 3.73
N VAL A 70 3.63 -1.93 2.81
CA VAL A 70 3.20 -1.63 1.44
C VAL A 70 1.89 -2.39 1.17
N VAL A 71 0.97 -1.75 0.44
CA VAL A 71 -0.32 -2.33 0.01
C VAL A 71 -0.62 -2.01 -1.46
N GLY A 72 -1.42 -2.86 -2.09
CA GLY A 72 -1.75 -2.77 -3.53
C GLY A 72 -0.71 -3.43 -4.42
N GLU A 73 0.36 -4.01 -3.85
CA GLU A 73 1.48 -4.59 -4.60
C GLU A 73 1.05 -5.75 -5.50
N MET A 74 0.13 -6.59 -5.04
CA MET A 74 -0.38 -7.73 -5.83
C MET A 74 -1.24 -7.26 -7.00
N SER A 75 -2.03 -6.20 -6.83
CA SER A 75 -2.85 -5.66 -7.91
C SER A 75 -2.01 -5.04 -9.02
N LEU A 76 -0.86 -4.44 -8.67
CA LEU A 76 0.07 -3.89 -9.65
C LEU A 76 0.80 -4.97 -10.45
N ILE A 77 1.13 -6.11 -9.83
CA ILE A 77 1.93 -7.18 -10.46
C ILE A 77 1.04 -8.18 -11.21
N ASP A 78 -0.04 -8.66 -10.57
CA ASP A 78 -0.87 -9.75 -11.09
C ASP A 78 -2.14 -9.25 -11.81
N SER A 79 -2.38 -7.93 -11.88
CA SER A 79 -3.63 -7.32 -12.38
C SER A 79 -4.90 -7.84 -11.70
N ALA A 80 -4.77 -8.54 -10.57
CA ALA A 80 -5.87 -9.06 -9.79
C ALA A 80 -6.45 -7.94 -8.89
N PRO A 81 -7.78 -7.87 -8.70
CA PRO A 81 -8.34 -6.90 -7.78
C PRO A 81 -7.85 -7.13 -6.34
N PRO A 82 -7.76 -6.08 -5.51
CA PRO A 82 -7.38 -6.20 -4.10
C PRO A 82 -8.24 -7.23 -3.37
N SER A 83 -7.57 -8.12 -2.62
CA SER A 83 -8.24 -9.16 -1.83
C SER A 83 -8.78 -8.67 -0.49
N ALA A 84 -8.42 -7.45 -0.09
CA ALA A 84 -8.79 -6.83 1.18
C ALA A 84 -8.56 -5.30 1.14
#